data_AF-A0AAQ6IF86-F1
#
_entry.id   AF-A0AAQ6IF86-F1
#
_cell.length_a   1.000
_cell.length_b   1.000
_cell.length_c   1.000
_cell.angle_alpha   90.00
_cell.angle_beta   90.00
_cell.angle_gamma   90.00
#
_symmetry.space_group_name_H-M   'P 1'
#
loop_
_entity.id
_entity.type
_entity.pdbx_description
1 polymer ?
#
loop_
_entity_poly.entity_id
_entity_poly.type
_entity_poly.pdbx_seq_one_letter_code
_entity_poly.pdbx_strand_id
1 'polypeptide(L)'
;MQLQHFFPPTATAMARLDQVITNIVDIFLEYADDEGKKTQLNKDELKKVLEQEIQSPELKSKINADDIEQAMEMLDKNHDGEVNFREFCRCVSDLAKCYYQKKTGKGGKRHKGKEPEGGQED
;
A
#
# COMPACT_ATOMS: atom_id res chain seq x y z
N MET A 1 -12.18 -52.59 -23.76
CA MET A 1 -12.00 -51.58 -22.68
C MET A 1 -10.64 -50.96 -22.84
N GLN A 2 -10.56 -49.65 -23.08
CA GLN A 2 -9.35 -48.88 -22.80
C GLN A 2 -9.78 -47.68 -21.97
N LEU A 3 -9.54 -47.80 -20.66
CA LEU A 3 -9.51 -46.70 -19.72
C LEU A 3 -8.19 -45.96 -19.99
N GLN A 4 -8.29 -44.73 -20.48
CA GLN A 4 -7.20 -43.77 -20.35
C GLN A 4 -7.75 -42.49 -19.71
N HIS A 5 -7.66 -42.52 -18.38
CA HIS A 5 -7.31 -41.41 -17.49
C HIS A 5 -7.67 -40.00 -17.95
N PHE A 6 -8.80 -39.54 -17.42
CA PHE A 6 -9.05 -38.14 -17.15
C PHE A 6 -7.95 -37.61 -16.21
N PHE A 7 -6.94 -36.96 -16.78
CA PHE A 7 -6.04 -36.13 -16.00
C PHE A 7 -6.78 -34.81 -15.76
N PRO A 8 -7.09 -34.41 -14.51
CA PRO A 8 -7.61 -33.08 -14.28
C PRO A 8 -6.57 -32.07 -14.80
N PRO A 9 -6.98 -30.94 -15.41
CA PRO A 9 -6.04 -29.88 -15.71
C PRO A 9 -5.39 -29.48 -14.39
N THR A 10 -4.09 -29.69 -14.27
CA THR A 10 -3.28 -29.16 -13.18
C THR A 10 -3.53 -27.67 -13.14
N ALA A 11 -4.18 -27.19 -12.07
CA ALA A 11 -4.23 -25.78 -11.75
C ALA A 11 -2.81 -25.24 -11.87
N THR A 12 -2.57 -24.43 -12.89
CA THR A 12 -1.24 -23.91 -13.19
C THR A 12 -0.87 -23.04 -12.01
N ALA A 13 0.16 -23.42 -11.24
CA ALA A 13 0.65 -22.58 -10.16
C ALA A 13 1.06 -21.24 -10.78
N MET A 14 0.31 -20.18 -10.48
CA MET A 14 0.55 -18.84 -11.02
C MET A 14 1.99 -18.42 -10.74
N ALA A 15 2.63 -17.71 -11.67
CA ALA A 15 3.96 -17.17 -11.41
C ALA A 15 3.90 -16.19 -10.23
N ARG A 16 4.97 -16.14 -9.41
CA ARG A 16 4.95 -15.34 -8.17
C ARG A 16 4.65 -13.86 -8.41
N LEU A 17 5.12 -13.30 -9.53
CA LEU A 17 4.85 -11.90 -9.86
C LEU A 17 3.39 -11.70 -10.28
N ASP A 18 2.83 -12.62 -11.08
CA ASP A 18 1.43 -12.60 -11.46
C ASP A 18 0.53 -12.64 -10.23
N GLN A 19 0.83 -13.52 -9.26
CA GLN A 19 0.12 -13.57 -7.98
C GLN A 19 0.17 -12.23 -7.24
N VAL A 20 1.32 -11.58 -7.17
CA VAL A 20 1.44 -10.28 -6.50
C VAL A 20 0.61 -9.21 -7.21
N ILE A 21 0.64 -9.18 -8.54
CA ILE A 21 -0.14 -8.22 -9.33
C ILE A 21 -1.64 -8.46 -9.12
N THR A 22 -2.10 -9.71 -9.24
CA THR A 22 -3.50 -10.07 -9.03
C THR A 22 -3.94 -9.73 -7.61
N ASN A 23 -3.16 -10.05 -6.58
CA ASN A 23 -3.50 -9.71 -5.21
C ASN A 23 -3.62 -8.20 -4.97
N ILE A 24 -2.75 -7.37 -5.58
CA ILE A 24 -2.86 -5.90 -5.46
C ILE A 24 -4.18 -5.40 -6.06
N VAL A 25 -4.59 -5.97 -7.19
CA VAL A 25 -5.85 -5.62 -7.85
C VAL A 25 -7.05 -6.09 -7.01
N ASP A 26 -7.02 -7.34 -6.56
CA ASP A 26 -8.12 -7.95 -5.80
C ASP A 26 -8.37 -7.20 -4.50
N ILE A 27 -7.31 -6.89 -3.74
CA ILE A 27 -7.42 -6.05 -2.53
C ILE A 27 -8.07 -4.72 -2.88
N PHE A 28 -7.60 -4.01 -3.90
CA PHE A 28 -8.18 -2.71 -4.22
C PHE A 28 -9.68 -2.80 -4.56
N LEU A 29 -10.06 -3.79 -5.38
CA LEU A 29 -11.45 -3.97 -5.79
C LEU A 29 -12.35 -4.43 -4.64
N GLU A 30 -11.85 -5.28 -3.74
CA GLU A 30 -12.60 -5.77 -2.59
C GLU A 30 -13.03 -4.63 -1.66
N TYR A 31 -12.14 -3.66 -1.41
CA TYR A 31 -12.44 -2.56 -0.50
C TYR A 31 -13.08 -1.34 -1.19
N ALA A 32 -12.93 -1.17 -2.52
CA ALA A 32 -13.52 -0.06 -3.28
C ALA A 32 -14.97 -0.32 -3.75
N ASP A 33 -15.55 -1.48 -3.43
CA ASP A 33 -16.91 -1.88 -3.84
C ASP A 33 -17.96 -1.70 -2.72
N ASP A 34 -17.59 -1.15 -1.55
CA ASP A 34 -18.46 -1.16 -0.37
C ASP A 34 -19.52 -0.03 -0.41
N GLU A 35 -19.20 1.15 -0.98
CA GLU A 35 -20.12 2.31 -0.96
C GLU A 35 -20.39 3.03 -2.31
N GLY A 36 -20.14 2.38 -3.45
CA GLY A 36 -20.82 2.75 -4.71
C GLY A 36 -19.98 3.48 -5.78
N LYS A 37 -18.72 3.83 -5.51
CA LYS A 37 -17.74 4.17 -6.56
C LYS A 37 -16.70 3.06 -6.68
N LYS A 38 -17.02 2.07 -7.54
CA LYS A 38 -16.22 0.85 -7.82
C LYS A 38 -14.77 1.06 -8.32
N THR A 39 -14.25 2.28 -8.25
CA THR A 39 -12.97 2.69 -8.85
C THR A 39 -12.08 3.50 -7.91
N GLN A 40 -12.57 3.88 -6.72
CA GLN A 40 -11.83 4.70 -5.76
C GLN A 40 -12.16 4.27 -4.34
N LEU A 41 -11.18 4.37 -3.44
CA LEU A 41 -11.37 4.14 -2.00
C LEU A 41 -11.70 5.46 -1.33
N ASN A 42 -12.82 5.52 -0.62
CA ASN A 42 -13.09 6.61 0.29
C ASN A 42 -12.24 6.49 1.57
N LYS A 43 -12.36 7.46 2.47
CA LYS A 43 -11.58 7.52 3.70
C LYS A 43 -11.78 6.30 4.62
N ASP A 44 -13.02 5.82 4.74
CA ASP A 44 -13.36 4.69 5.60
C ASP A 44 -12.93 3.36 4.98
N GLU A 45 -13.07 3.21 3.66
CA GLU A 45 -12.56 2.07 2.89
C GLU A 45 -11.04 2.00 2.94
N LEU A 46 -10.34 3.12 2.75
CA LEU A 46 -8.89 3.18 2.90
C LEU A 46 -8.47 2.75 4.31
N LYS A 47 -9.16 3.23 5.35
CA LYS A 47 -8.88 2.84 6.73
C LYS A 47 -8.97 1.33 6.91
N LYS A 48 -10.01 0.69 6.38
CA LYS A 48 -10.17 -0.77 6.42
C LYS A 48 -8.98 -1.47 5.75
N VAL A 49 -8.54 -1.02 4.56
CA VAL A 49 -7.36 -1.57 3.88
C VAL A 49 -6.12 -1.49 4.77
N LEU A 50 -5.86 -0.33 5.38
CA LEU A 50 -4.66 -0.14 6.21
C LEU A 50 -4.69 -0.98 7.50
N GLU A 51 -5.88 -1.19 8.08
CA GLU A 51 -6.02 -1.97 9.30
C GLU A 51 -5.91 -3.48 9.05
N GLN A 52 -6.49 -3.97 7.96
CA GLN A 52 -6.61 -5.41 7.65
C GLN A 52 -5.40 -5.95 6.88
N GLU A 53 -4.97 -5.25 5.82
CA GLU A 53 -3.92 -5.75 4.91
C GLU A 53 -2.52 -5.42 5.40
N ILE A 54 -2.37 -4.35 6.19
CA ILE A 54 -1.06 -3.87 6.65
C ILE A 54 -0.85 -4.19 8.12
N GLN A 55 -0.41 -5.41 8.40
CA GLN A 55 -0.16 -5.86 9.78
C GLN A 55 1.25 -5.55 10.28
N SER A 56 2.19 -5.22 9.39
CA SER A 56 3.56 -4.90 9.81
C SER A 56 3.62 -3.54 10.50
N PRO A 57 4.13 -3.44 11.74
CA PRO A 57 4.27 -2.16 12.46
C PRO A 57 5.10 -1.12 11.68
N GLU A 58 6.07 -1.61 10.90
CA GLU A 58 6.97 -0.77 10.10
C GLU A 58 6.22 -0.11 8.94
N LEU A 59 5.33 -0.86 8.29
CA LEU A 59 4.48 -0.34 7.23
C LEU A 59 3.44 0.62 7.79
N LYS A 60 2.80 0.27 8.91
CA LYS A 60 1.85 1.13 9.61
C LYS A 60 2.45 2.49 9.95
N SER A 61 3.67 2.50 10.48
CA SER A 61 4.38 3.75 10.78
C SER A 61 4.74 4.57 9.54
N LYS A 62 4.94 3.95 8.36
CA LYS A 62 5.34 4.67 7.15
C LYS A 62 4.21 5.43 6.47
N ILE A 63 3.01 4.90 6.55
CA ILE A 63 1.79 5.49 5.98
C ILE A 63 0.93 6.17 7.04
N ASN A 64 1.41 6.21 8.30
CA ASN A 64 0.64 6.64 9.46
C ASN A 64 -0.74 5.98 9.51
N ALA A 65 -0.78 4.64 9.47
CA ALA A 65 -2.04 3.88 9.43
C ALA A 65 -2.96 4.17 10.63
N ASP A 66 -2.42 4.68 11.75
CA ASP A 66 -3.19 5.10 12.93
C ASP A 66 -3.82 6.50 12.78
N ASP A 67 -3.40 7.30 11.79
CA ASP A 67 -3.93 8.62 11.46
C ASP A 67 -4.37 8.65 9.99
N ILE A 68 -5.66 8.34 9.79
CA ILE A 68 -6.25 8.22 8.46
C ILE A 68 -6.22 9.53 7.65
N GLU A 69 -6.25 10.70 8.30
CA GLU A 69 -6.17 11.99 7.59
C GLU A 69 -4.78 12.16 6.96
N GLN A 70 -3.72 11.91 7.74
CA GLN A 70 -2.35 11.96 7.22
C GLN A 70 -2.12 10.88 6.16
N ALA A 71 -2.67 9.69 6.35
CA ALA A 71 -2.61 8.64 5.34
C ALA A 71 -3.29 9.09 4.04
N MET A 72 -4.47 9.71 4.14
CA MET A 72 -5.20 10.23 2.99
C MET A 72 -4.38 11.30 2.25
N GLU A 73 -3.85 12.30 2.94
CA GLU A 73 -2.97 13.31 2.33
C GLU A 73 -1.73 12.71 1.65
N MET A 74 -1.20 11.60 2.18
CA MET A 74 -0.09 10.89 1.57
C MET A 74 -0.50 10.13 0.30
N LEU A 75 -1.68 9.55 0.25
CA LEU A 75 -2.14 8.71 -0.86
C LEU A 75 -2.87 9.52 -1.94
N ASP A 76 -3.85 10.32 -1.56
CA ASP A 76 -4.62 11.22 -2.43
C ASP A 76 -3.71 12.35 -2.94
N LYS A 77 -3.35 12.30 -4.23
CA LYS A 77 -2.40 13.23 -4.85
C LYS A 77 -3.10 14.25 -5.73
N ASN A 78 -4.28 13.92 -6.23
CA ASN A 78 -5.14 14.86 -6.95
C ASN A 78 -6.02 15.69 -6.00
N HIS A 79 -6.04 15.37 -4.71
CA HIS A 79 -6.79 16.04 -3.65
C HIS A 79 -8.31 16.02 -3.91
N ASP A 80 -8.82 14.90 -4.41
CA ASP A 80 -10.25 14.70 -4.66
C ASP A 80 -11.01 14.09 -3.46
N GLY A 81 -10.30 13.76 -2.38
CA GLY A 81 -10.86 13.16 -1.18
C GLY A 81 -11.11 11.66 -1.30
N GLU A 82 -10.62 11.01 -2.36
CA GLU A 82 -10.68 9.57 -2.59
C GLU A 82 -9.30 9.07 -3.08
N VAL A 83 -9.06 7.76 -3.03
CA VAL A 83 -7.81 7.15 -3.52
C VAL A 83 -8.11 6.26 -4.71
N ASN A 84 -7.65 6.66 -5.90
CA ASN A 84 -7.79 5.82 -7.09
C ASN A 84 -6.71 4.72 -7.15
N PHE A 85 -6.89 3.75 -8.04
CA PHE A 85 -5.96 2.61 -8.16
C PHE A 85 -4.51 3.01 -8.43
N ARG A 86 -4.28 4.11 -9.17
CA ARG A 86 -2.93 4.59 -9.48
C ARG A 86 -2.23 5.12 -8.23
N GLU A 87 -2.95 5.85 -7.39
CA GLU A 87 -2.46 6.36 -6.10
C GLU A 87 -2.18 5.23 -5.11
N PHE A 88 -3.08 4.24 -5.05
CA PHE A 88 -2.87 3.03 -4.28
C PHE A 88 -1.58 2.28 -4.71
N CYS A 89 -1.40 2.05 -6.01
CA CYS A 89 -0.18 1.42 -6.55
C CYS A 89 1.10 2.20 -6.24
N ARG A 90 1.02 3.54 -6.23
CA ARG A 90 2.14 4.40 -5.85
C ARG A 90 2.53 4.18 -4.39
N CYS A 91 1.55 4.11 -3.50
CA CYS A 91 1.77 3.81 -2.09
C CYS A 91 2.46 2.45 -1.91
N VAL A 92 1.91 1.39 -2.52
CA VAL A 92 2.49 0.03 -2.48
C VAL A 92 3.94 0.03 -2.99
N SER A 93 4.21 0.77 -4.08
CA SER A 93 5.55 0.90 -4.64
C SER A 93 6.53 1.60 -3.69
N ASP A 94 6.08 2.65 -3.00
CA ASP A 94 6.92 3.40 -2.06
C ASP A 94 7.21 2.60 -0.79
N LEU A 95 6.24 1.81 -0.30
CA LEU A 95 6.43 0.82 0.76
C LEU A 95 7.45 -0.26 0.34
N ALA A 96 7.32 -0.81 -0.86
CA ALA A 96 8.25 -1.81 -1.38
C ALA A 96 9.68 -1.26 -1.51
N LYS A 97 9.84 -0.01 -1.98
CA LYS A 97 11.14 0.68 -2.00
C LYS A 97 11.73 0.84 -0.61
N CYS A 98 10.92 1.22 0.39
CA CYS A 98 11.38 1.33 1.78
C CYS A 98 11.94 0.01 2.30
N TYR A 99 11.25 -1.11 2.03
CA TYR A 99 11.75 -2.44 2.38
C TYR A 99 13.03 -2.80 1.65
N TYR A 100 13.11 -2.51 0.35
CA TYR A 100 14.32 -2.76 -0.43
C TYR A 100 15.52 -1.99 0.14
N GLN A 101 15.35 -0.71 0.48
CA GLN A 101 16.41 0.12 1.07
C GLN A 101 16.90 -0.45 2.42
N LYS A 102 15.97 -0.86 3.29
CA LYS A 102 16.31 -1.50 4.58
C LYS A 102 17.07 -2.81 4.39
N LYS A 103 16.64 -3.65 3.44
CA LYS A 103 17.28 -4.93 3.14
C LYS A 103 18.66 -4.77 2.51
N THR A 104 18.91 -3.68 1.78
CA THR A 104 20.16 -3.43 1.06
C THR A 104 21.12 -2.48 1.78
N GLY A 105 20.78 -1.98 2.97
CA GLY A 105 21.62 -1.08 3.76
C GLY A 105 21.89 0.28 3.13
N LYS A 106 21.24 0.60 2.01
CA LYS A 106 21.40 1.86 1.26
C LYS A 106 20.24 2.81 1.55
N GLY A 107 20.17 3.36 2.76
CA GLY A 107 19.24 4.45 3.08
C GLY A 107 19.22 4.79 4.58
N GLY A 108 19.68 5.94 5.05
CA GLY A 108 20.26 7.10 4.36
C GLY A 108 20.71 8.15 5.38
N LYS A 109 21.63 9.03 4.97
CA LYS A 109 21.73 10.37 5.57
C LYS A 109 20.60 11.21 4.98
N ARG A 110 19.52 11.42 5.72
CA ARG A 110 18.62 12.56 5.48
C ARG A 110 18.88 13.57 6.59
N HIS A 111 19.52 14.67 6.20
CA HIS A 111 19.57 15.93 6.93
C HIS A 111 18.15 16.33 7.36
N LYS A 112 17.98 16.70 8.63
CA LYS A 112 16.89 17.57 9.07
C LYS A 112 17.52 18.69 9.90
N GLY A 113 17.77 19.83 9.25
CA GLY A 113 18.19 21.06 9.92
C GLY A 113 17.00 21.78 10.53
N LYS A 114 17.21 22.36 11.72
CA LYS A 114 17.21 23.80 12.00
C LYS A 114 17.28 23.98 13.51
N GLU A 115 18.40 24.51 14.00
CA GLU A 115 18.55 25.02 15.35
C GLU A 115 17.61 26.22 15.55
N PRO A 116 16.98 26.38 16.73
CA PRO A 116 16.39 27.65 17.10
C PRO A 116 17.48 28.53 17.71
N GLU A 117 18.06 29.44 16.92
CA GLU A 117 18.68 30.64 17.49
C GLU A 117 17.56 31.61 17.87
N GLY A 118 17.10 31.50 19.10
CA GLY A 118 16.33 32.53 19.78
C GLY A 118 17.23 33.17 20.83
N GLY A 119 17.77 34.35 20.53
CA GLY A 119 18.49 35.17 21.49
C GLY A 119 17.58 35.84 22.51
N GLN A 120 18.11 36.05 23.71
CA GLN A 120 17.84 37.22 24.55
C GLN A 120 18.95 37.30 25.60
N GLU A 121 19.83 38.28 25.45
CA GLU A 121 20.71 38.78 26.49
C GLU A 121 19.96 39.94 27.18
N ASP A 122 19.87 39.90 28.51
CA ASP A 122 19.61 41.06 29.37
C ASP A 122 20.96 41.65 29.83
#